data_AF-W1TRD1-F1
#
_entry.id   AF-W1TRD1-F1
#
_cell.length_a   1.000
_cell.length_b   1.000
_cell.length_c   1.000
_cell.angle_alpha   90.00
_cell.angle_beta   90.00
_cell.angle_gamma   90.00
#
_symmetry.space_group_name_H-M   'P 1'
#
loop_
_entity.id
_entity.type
_entity.pdbx_description
1 polymer ?
#
loop_
_entity_poly.entity_id
_entity_poly.type
_entity_poly.pdbx_seq_one_letter_code
_entity_poly.pdbx_strand_id
1 'polypeptide(L)'
;MRVVFGIDVSKASSAVAILVNGEKVHGYTMSNDTIEFARLLSDLKTVQHPEIIFEALGSIHGAFRHFLRKMAMLIHGSILWKPRNN
;
A
#
# COMPACT_ATOMS: atom_id res chain seq x y z
N MET A 1 18.95 -5.35 -1.70
CA MET A 1 18.32 -4.40 -0.77
C MET A 1 16.83 -4.66 -0.80
N ARG A 2 16.22 -4.97 0.35
CA ARG A 2 14.80 -5.33 0.44
C ARG A 2 14.02 -4.12 0.94
N VAL A 3 13.00 -3.68 0.20
CA VAL A 3 12.14 -2.56 0.62
C VAL A 3 10.72 -3.07 0.78
N VAL A 4 10.14 -2.83 1.95
CA VAL A 4 8.79 -3.28 2.31
C VAL A 4 7.93 -2.05 2.62
N PHE A 5 6.76 -1.99 2.00
CA PHE A 5 5.71 -1.03 2.31
C PHE A 5 4.67 -1.75 3.16
N GLY A 6 4.69 -1.51 4.48
CA GLY A 6 3.63 -1.92 5.39
C GLY A 6 2.50 -0.90 5.34
N ILE A 7 1.28 -1.34 5.04
CA ILE A 7 0.11 -0.48 4.91
C ILE A 7 -0.96 -0.97 5.87
N ASP A 8 -1.18 -0.23 6.95
CA ASP A 8 -2.30 -0.44 7.85
C ASP A 8 -3.51 0.32 7.34
N VAL A 9 -4.53 -0.40 6.88
CA VAL A 9 -5.72 0.11 6.23
C VAL A 9 -6.86 0.22 7.23
N SER A 10 -7.27 1.45 7.53
CA SER A 10 -8.48 1.74 8.29
C SER A 10 -9.59 2.29 7.38
N LYS A 11 -10.76 2.60 7.94
CA LYS A 11 -11.93 3.11 7.19
C LYS A 11 -11.65 4.44 6.49
N ALA A 12 -11.04 5.40 7.19
CA ALA A 12 -10.87 6.77 6.70
C ALA A 12 -9.46 7.03 6.15
N SER A 13 -8.45 6.49 6.82
CA SER A 13 -7.04 6.72 6.50
C SER A 13 -6.24 5.42 6.55
N SER A 14 -5.11 5.40 5.86
CA SER A 14 -4.15 4.32 5.94
C SER A 14 -2.80 4.83 6.43
N ALA A 15 -2.15 4.10 7.31
CA ALA A 15 -0.77 4.36 7.70
C ALA A 15 0.16 3.56 6.79
N VAL A 16 1.16 4.21 6.22
CA VAL A 16 2.20 3.62 5.40
C VAL A 16 3.51 3.66 6.18
N ALA A 17 4.18 2.53 6.31
CA ALA A 17 5.53 2.39 6.82
C ALA A 17 6.43 1.85 5.72
N ILE A 18 7.55 2.52 5.48
CA ILE A 18 8.57 2.09 4.52
C ILE A 18 9.72 1.53 5.32
N LEU A 19 10.00 0.25 5.10
CA LEU A 19 11.09 -0.47 5.73
C LEU A 19 12.16 -0.80 4.70
N VAL A 20 13.42 -0.56 5.02
CA VAL A 20 14.58 -0.98 4.22
C VAL A 20 15.37 -1.98 5.04
N ASN A 21 15.53 -3.19 4.52
CA ASN A 21 16.17 -4.32 5.20
C ASN A 21 15.59 -4.63 6.59
N GLY A 22 14.30 -4.34 6.80
CA GLY A 22 13.60 -4.57 8.08
C GLY A 22 13.60 -3.39 9.04
N GLU A 23 14.32 -2.31 8.73
CA GLU A 23 14.32 -1.08 9.53
C GLU A 23 13.37 -0.05 8.94
N LYS A 24 12.51 0.54 9.78
CA LYS A 24 11.61 1.62 9.34
C LYS A 24 12.42 2.88 9.05
N VAL A 25 12.49 3.26 7.78
CA VAL A 25 13.19 4.47 7.32
C VAL A 25 12.25 5.65 7.12
N HIS A 26 10.97 5.38 6.84
CA HIS A 26 9.97 6.42 6.62
C HIS A 26 8.57 5.93 6.98
N GLY A 27 7.64 6.86 7.10
CA GLY A 27 6.23 6.54 7.19
C GLY A 27 5.36 7.80 7.19
N TYR A 28 4.14 7.64 6.72
CA TYR A 28 3.16 8.72 6.65
C TYR A 28 1.74 8.15 6.76
N THR A 29 0.80 9.00 7.17
CA THR A 29 -0.62 8.69 7.10
C THR A 29 -1.19 9.33 5.84
N MET A 30 -2.01 8.58 5.11
CA MET A 30 -2.73 9.06 3.95
C MET A 30 -4.23 8.87 4.13
N SER A 31 -5.02 9.79 3.58
CA SER A 31 -6.45 9.55 3.43
C SER A 31 -6.68 8.46 2.37
N ASN A 32 -7.77 7.71 2.49
CA ASN A 32 -8.16 6.70 1.48
C ASN A 32 -8.76 7.34 0.20
N ASP A 33 -8.41 8.60 -0.07
CA ASP A 33 -8.87 9.39 -1.21
C ASP A 33 -7.86 9.31 -2.36
N THR A 34 -8.33 9.51 -3.59
CA THR A 34 -7.53 9.26 -4.82
C THR A 34 -6.24 10.11 -4.92
N ILE A 35 -6.18 11.28 -4.28
CA ILE A 35 -5.00 12.17 -4.34
C ILE A 35 -3.80 11.53 -3.62
N GLU A 36 -3.98 11.05 -2.39
CA GLU A 36 -2.86 10.51 -1.60
C GLU A 36 -2.41 9.12 -2.08
N PHE A 37 -3.28 8.39 -2.80
CA PHE A 37 -2.85 7.17 -3.49
C PHE A 37 -1.81 7.44 -4.58
N ALA A 38 -1.83 8.60 -5.23
CA ALA A 38 -0.82 8.94 -6.24
C ALA A 38 0.57 9.08 -5.61
N ARG A 39 0.64 9.56 -4.37
CA ARG A 39 1.89 9.64 -3.59
C ARG A 39 2.44 8.24 -3.31
N LEU A 40 1.61 7.34 -2.79
CA LEU A 40 2.02 5.95 -2.56
C LEU A 40 2.45 5.25 -3.86
N LEU A 41 1.76 5.49 -4.97
CA LEU A 41 2.17 4.95 -6.28
C LEU A 41 3.52 5.51 -6.74
N SER A 42 3.77 6.81 -6.50
CA SER A 42 5.06 7.44 -6.79
C SER A 42 6.17 6.76 -6.01
N ASP A 43 5.99 6.58 -4.70
CA ASP A 43 6.98 5.93 -3.82
C ASP A 43 7.26 4.49 -4.25
N LEU A 44 6.21 3.71 -4.55
CA LEU A 44 6.34 2.35 -5.06
C LEU A 44 7.13 2.27 -6.38
N LYS A 45 7.00 3.27 -7.26
CA LYS A 45 7.73 3.32 -8.54
C LYS A 45 9.21 3.67 -8.38
N THR A 46 9.61 4.30 -7.27
CA THR A 46 11.03 4.63 -7.02
C THR A 46 11.86 3.42 -6.62
N VAL A 47 11.20 2.31 -6.27
CA VAL A 47 11.84 1.10 -5.75
C VAL A 47 11.77 0.00 -6.81
N GLN A 48 12.91 -0.63 -7.08
CA GLN A 48 12.96 -1.82 -7.93
C GLN A 48 12.53 -3.04 -7.10
N HIS A 49 11.38 -3.64 -7.45
CA HIS A 49 10.77 -4.78 -6.74
C HIS A 49 10.34 -4.50 -5.29
N PRO A 50 9.40 -3.56 -5.04
CA PRO A 50 8.87 -3.32 -3.71
C PRO A 50 8.04 -4.52 -3.24
N GLU A 51 8.17 -4.87 -1.97
CA GLU A 51 7.23 -5.76 -1.29
C GLU A 51 6.16 -4.93 -0.59
N ILE A 52 4.90 -5.37 -0.66
CA ILE A 52 3.79 -4.66 -0.04
C ILE A 52 3.07 -5.63 0.90
N ILE A 53 2.88 -5.21 2.16
CA ILE A 53 2.19 -5.97 3.19
C ILE A 53 1.02 -5.12 3.68
N PHE A 54 -0.17 -5.71 3.72
CA PHE A 54 -1.36 -5.05 4.24
C PHE A 54 -1.73 -5.60 5.61
N GLU A 55 -1.98 -4.68 6.53
CA GLU A 55 -2.67 -4.93 7.78
C GLU A 55 -4.03 -4.23 7.70
N ALA A 56 -5.09 -4.88 8.17
CA ALA A 56 -6.45 -4.35 8.09
C ALA A 56 -7.27 -4.83 9.30
N LEU A 57 -6.66 -4.79 10.48
CA LEU A 57 -7.21 -5.35 11.70
C LEU A 57 -8.45 -4.53 12.11
N GLY A 58 -9.64 -5.13 11.99
CA GLY A 58 -10.92 -4.44 12.26
C GLY A 58 -11.47 -3.59 11.11
N SER A 59 -10.82 -3.56 9.95
CA SER A 59 -11.40 -2.95 8.76
C SER A 59 -12.64 -3.72 8.33
N ILE A 60 -13.81 -3.06 8.32
CA ILE A 60 -15.02 -3.58 7.67
C ILE A 60 -14.58 -3.99 6.26
N HIS A 61 -14.83 -5.23 5.83
CA HIS A 61 -14.37 -5.77 4.54
C HIS A 61 -14.51 -4.80 3.34
N GLY A 62 -15.43 -3.83 3.41
CA GLY A 62 -15.59 -2.73 2.46
C GLY A 62 -14.42 -1.73 2.38
N ALA A 63 -13.77 -1.34 3.47
CA ALA A 63 -12.68 -0.35 3.45
C ALA A 63 -11.44 -0.91 2.74
N PHE A 64 -11.02 -2.12 3.13
CA PHE A 64 -9.94 -2.85 2.46
C PHE A 64 -10.29 -3.15 0.99
N ARG A 65 -11.52 -3.57 0.68
CA ARG A 65 -11.96 -3.78 -0.71
C ARG A 65 -11.98 -2.50 -1.53
N HIS A 66 -12.39 -1.37 -0.95
CA HIS A 66 -12.37 -0.06 -1.59
C HIS A 66 -10.93 0.37 -1.90
N PHE A 67 -10.05 0.23 -0.91
CA PHE A 67 -8.62 0.48 -1.04
C PHE A 67 -8.01 -0.34 -2.18
N LEU A 68 -8.21 -1.66 -2.18
CA LEU A 68 -7.68 -2.53 -3.23
C LEU A 68 -8.23 -2.17 -4.61
N ARG A 69 -9.52 -1.82 -4.70
CA ARG A 69 -10.13 -1.41 -5.97
C ARG A 69 -9.53 -0.10 -6.50
N LYS A 70 -9.30 0.87 -5.62
CA LYS A 70 -8.63 2.15 -5.97
C LYS A 70 -7.20 1.91 -6.43
N MET A 71 -6.45 1.08 -5.70
CA MET A 71 -5.10 0.67 -6.11
C MET A 71 -5.08 -0.01 -7.47
N ALA A 72 -5.95 -0.99 -7.68
CA ALA A 72 -6.04 -1.72 -8.96
C ALA A 72 -6.41 -0.80 -10.13
N MET A 73 -7.32 0.16 -9.92
CA MET A 73 -7.68 1.17 -10.93
C MET A 73 -6.50 2.08 -11.29
N LEU A 74 -5.70 2.49 -10.30
CA LEU A 74 -4.54 3.36 -10.52
C LEU A 74 -3.33 2.64 -11.13
N ILE A 75 -3.29 1.31 -11.04
CA ILE A 75 -2.16 0.48 -11.47
C ILE A 75 -2.41 -0.20 -12.82
N HIS A 76 -3.58 0.02 -13.45
CA HIS A 76 -3.89 -0.49 -14.78
C HIS A 76 -2.82 -0.06 -15.81
N GLY A 77 -1.82 -0.91 -16.01
CA GLY A 77 -0.72 -0.73 -16.96
C GLY A 77 0.71 -1.09 -16.50
N SER A 78 1.03 -1.30 -15.22
CA SER A 78 2.48 -1.41 -14.85
C SER A 78 2.92 -2.36 -13.74
N ILE A 79 2.06 -2.92 -12.90
CA ILE A 79 2.52 -3.80 -11.79
C ILE A 79 1.62 -5.02 -11.69
N LEU A 80 2.20 -6.20 -11.97
CA LEU A 80 1.54 -7.50 -11.85
C LEU A 80 1.39 -7.85 -10.37
N TRP A 81 0.17 -7.75 -9.84
CA TRP A 81 -0.16 -8.20 -8.49
C TRP A 81 -0.24 -9.73 -8.47
N LYS A 82 0.55 -10.39 -7.61
CA LYS A 82 0.30 -11.77 -7.20
C LYS A 82 -0.17 -11.78 -5.75
N PRO A 83 -1.47 -11.96 -5.46
CA PRO A 83 -1.89 -12.26 -4.10
C PRO A 83 -1.24 -13.59 -3.68
N ARG A 84 -0.72 -13.65 -2.45
CA ARG A 84 -0.24 -14.90 -1.86
C ARG A 84 -1.49 -15.78 -1.62
N ASN A 85 -1.76 -16.69 -2.55
CA ASN A 85 -2.60 -17.84 -2.26
C ASN A 85 -1.87 -18.69 -1.22
N ASN A 86 -2.61 -19.09 -0.19
CA ASN A 86 -2.24 -20.17 0.70
C ASN A 86 -2.15 -21.49 -0.09
#